data_AF-A0A962XGM2-F1
#
_entry.id   AF-A0A962XGM2-F1
#
_cell.length_a   1.000
_cell.length_b   1.000
_cell.length_c   1.000
_cell.angle_alpha   90.00
_cell.angle_beta   90.00
_cell.angle_gamma   90.00
#
_symmetry.space_group_name_H-M   'P 1'
#
loop_
_entity.id
_entity.type
_entity.pdbx_description
1 polymer ?
#
loop_
_entity_poly.entity_id
_entity_poly.type
_entity_poly.pdbx_seq_one_letter_code
_entity_poly.pdbx_strand_id
1 'polypeptide(L)'
;RNTCKPEGRPHEHAQSRQSPAPLPGGPAFGLGPPGVGLHRMTAAPLIPIQTAAELLAPQAVSIDRLRRLSGGSDVQFAAVYAPLLAGFAEYVQQVPDAGQPERTLLQARLHAAERTLARRRGAILPLDAEPEQVAREADLWTYVLFAAALLRELATALAPWAITVYAPRQQPLGRWQPHLAPRGFAKLPHAVAYQVRRSGETPGPDGTPLMIGARLPEAAWNWLWREPRVFAAWQHLFHGRPRPDLDPLLAP
;
A
#
# COMPACT_ATOMS: atom_id res chain seq x y z
N ARG A 1 -25.43 -67.00 -24.55
CA ARG A 1 -24.44 -68.08 -24.79
C ARG A 1 -23.07 -67.41 -24.68
N ASN A 2 -22.40 -67.51 -23.55
CA ASN A 2 -21.46 -68.59 -23.15
C ASN A 2 -20.02 -68.16 -23.51
N THR A 3 -19.25 -67.68 -22.51
CA THR A 3 -18.06 -68.35 -21.92
C THR A 3 -16.82 -68.32 -22.85
N CYS A 4 -15.62 -67.92 -22.42
CA CYS A 4 -14.86 -68.51 -21.30
C CYS A 4 -13.83 -67.58 -20.63
N LYS A 5 -13.75 -67.66 -19.29
CA LYS A 5 -12.50 -67.69 -18.47
C LYS A 5 -11.97 -69.16 -18.46
N PRO A 6 -10.84 -69.57 -17.83
CA PRO A 6 -9.98 -68.89 -16.83
C PRO A 6 -8.51 -68.84 -17.34
N GLU A 7 -7.38 -68.88 -16.61
CA GLU A 7 -7.02 -68.96 -15.18
C GLU A 7 -5.58 -68.41 -14.97
N GLY A 8 -5.08 -68.29 -13.73
CA GLY A 8 -3.65 -68.08 -13.46
C GLY A 8 -3.32 -67.49 -12.07
N ARG A 9 -3.27 -68.34 -11.03
CA ARG A 9 -2.75 -68.05 -9.68
C ARG A 9 -1.35 -68.71 -9.49
N PRO A 10 -0.70 -68.60 -8.31
CA PRO A 10 -0.38 -67.41 -7.51
C PRO A 10 1.13 -67.37 -7.15
N HIS A 11 1.60 -66.33 -6.44
CA HIS A 11 2.67 -66.53 -5.46
C HIS A 11 2.46 -65.64 -4.22
N GLU A 12 2.57 -66.27 -3.07
CA GLU A 12 2.35 -65.72 -1.73
C GLU A 12 3.68 -65.80 -0.98
N HIS A 13 4.16 -64.69 -0.43
CA HIS A 13 5.24 -64.67 0.57
C HIS A 13 4.90 -63.65 1.65
N ALA A 14 5.09 -64.08 2.90
CA ALA A 14 4.69 -63.36 4.11
C ALA A 14 5.94 -62.91 4.91
N GLN A 15 5.68 -62.22 6.03
CA GLN A 15 6.66 -61.80 7.05
C GLN A 15 7.54 -60.60 6.59
N SER A 16 7.98 -59.68 7.46
CA SER A 16 8.06 -59.70 8.93
C SER A 16 7.61 -58.39 9.57
N ARG A 17 7.06 -58.48 10.80
CA ARG A 17 7.01 -57.36 11.75
C ARG A 17 8.37 -57.22 12.43
N GLN A 18 8.91 -56.00 12.57
CA GLN A 18 9.96 -55.70 13.54
C GLN A 18 9.75 -54.29 14.13
N SER A 19 9.40 -54.24 15.42
CA SER A 19 9.53 -53.05 16.26
C SER A 19 10.90 -53.08 16.94
N PRO A 20 11.64 -51.96 17.04
CA PRO A 20 12.78 -51.86 17.94
C PRO A 20 12.33 -51.60 19.39
N ALA A 21 13.02 -52.22 20.34
CA ALA A 21 12.88 -51.98 21.79
C ALA A 21 13.71 -50.76 22.25
N PRO A 22 13.45 -50.19 23.45
CA PRO A 22 14.12 -48.97 23.91
C PRO A 22 15.52 -49.22 24.50
N LEU A 23 16.34 -48.17 24.55
CA LEU A 23 17.66 -48.14 25.20
C LEU A 23 17.82 -46.89 26.10
N PRO A 24 18.78 -46.87 27.04
CA PRO A 24 18.56 -46.35 28.39
C PRO A 24 18.96 -44.89 28.60
N GLY A 25 18.65 -44.36 29.79
CA GLY A 25 18.69 -42.93 30.10
C GLY A 25 19.97 -42.38 30.74
N GLY A 26 19.91 -41.07 30.96
CA GLY A 26 20.87 -40.25 31.72
C GLY A 26 21.28 -38.97 30.95
N PRO A 27 21.67 -37.87 31.62
CA PRO A 27 21.54 -37.52 33.05
C PRO A 27 20.59 -36.32 33.29
N ALA A 28 20.30 -36.03 34.56
CA ALA A 28 19.60 -34.81 34.95
C ALA A 28 20.58 -33.62 35.06
N PHE A 29 20.21 -32.44 34.54
CA PHE A 29 20.91 -31.18 34.78
C PHE A 29 19.96 -29.98 34.77
N GLY A 30 20.16 -29.05 35.72
CA GLY A 30 19.78 -27.65 35.57
C GLY A 30 18.36 -27.25 35.95
N LEU A 31 18.13 -27.05 37.25
CA LEU A 31 17.18 -26.02 37.71
C LEU A 31 17.71 -24.65 37.29
N GLY A 32 17.25 -24.14 36.15
CA GLY A 32 17.46 -22.73 35.76
C GLY A 32 16.62 -21.79 36.63
N PRO A 33 17.09 -20.57 36.93
CA PRO A 33 16.37 -19.65 37.82
C PRO A 33 15.04 -19.17 37.21
N PRO A 34 13.99 -18.93 38.02
CA PRO A 34 12.73 -18.34 37.57
C PRO A 34 12.93 -16.84 37.32
N GLY A 35 13.51 -16.52 36.16
CA GLY A 35 13.95 -15.18 35.80
C GLY A 35 13.60 -14.76 34.37
N VAL A 36 12.69 -15.48 33.70
CA VAL A 36 12.10 -14.98 32.45
C VAL A 36 11.14 -13.86 32.81
N GLY A 37 11.67 -12.65 32.83
CA GLY A 37 10.84 -11.45 32.82
C GLY A 37 9.86 -11.58 31.67
N LEU A 38 8.57 -11.69 32.00
CA LEU A 38 7.49 -11.47 31.05
C LEU A 38 7.65 -10.04 30.56
N HIS A 39 8.40 -9.85 29.48
CA HIS A 39 8.25 -8.70 28.61
C HIS A 39 6.79 -8.70 28.23
N ARG A 40 6.01 -7.87 28.93
CA ARG A 40 4.61 -7.63 28.66
C ARG A 40 4.58 -7.09 27.25
N MET A 41 4.37 -7.99 26.27
CA MET A 41 4.10 -7.66 24.89
C MET A 41 2.80 -6.86 24.92
N THR A 42 2.94 -5.54 25.09
CA THR A 42 1.84 -4.60 25.02
C THR A 42 1.27 -4.75 23.63
N ALA A 43 0.11 -5.41 23.53
CA ALA A 43 -0.58 -5.56 22.27
C ALA A 43 -0.78 -4.15 21.70
N ALA A 44 -0.32 -3.94 20.47
CA ALA A 44 -0.43 -2.64 19.82
C ALA A 44 -1.90 -2.17 19.87
N PRO A 45 -2.18 -0.88 20.12
CA PRO A 45 -3.55 -0.42 20.28
C PRO A 45 -4.37 -0.72 19.02
N LEU A 46 -5.66 -1.03 19.23
CA LEU A 46 -6.64 -1.04 18.15
C LEU A 46 -6.98 0.41 17.81
N ILE A 47 -6.77 0.78 16.55
CA ILE A 47 -7.05 2.10 16.01
C ILE A 47 -8.42 2.04 15.30
N PRO A 48 -9.38 2.93 15.60
CA PRO A 48 -10.63 2.98 14.86
C PRO A 48 -10.37 3.40 13.41
N ILE A 49 -11.12 2.81 12.48
CA ILE A 49 -11.12 3.24 11.09
C ILE A 49 -11.84 4.58 11.00
N GLN A 50 -11.16 5.57 10.43
CA GLN A 50 -11.63 6.94 10.30
C GLN A 50 -12.05 7.25 8.86
N THR A 51 -12.96 8.20 8.72
CA THR A 51 -13.38 8.79 7.45
C THR A 51 -12.28 9.69 6.86
N ALA A 52 -12.38 9.98 5.56
CA ALA A 52 -11.52 11.00 4.93
C ALA A 52 -11.51 12.34 5.69
N ALA A 53 -12.67 12.79 6.17
CA ALA A 53 -12.82 14.08 6.84
C ALA A 53 -12.05 14.13 8.17
N GLU A 54 -12.16 13.09 9.00
CA GLU A 54 -11.44 12.99 10.28
C GLU A 54 -9.92 12.93 10.09
N LEU A 55 -9.45 12.22 9.06
CA LEU A 55 -8.03 12.08 8.75
C LEU A 55 -7.42 13.36 8.13
N LEU A 56 -8.21 14.11 7.36
CA LEU A 56 -7.76 15.31 6.65
C LEU A 56 -7.93 16.60 7.47
N ALA A 57 -8.86 16.67 8.43
CA ALA A 57 -9.08 17.87 9.25
C ALA A 57 -7.81 18.34 10.00
N PRO A 58 -6.99 17.46 10.62
CA PRO A 58 -5.70 17.85 11.21
C PRO A 58 -4.68 18.35 10.19
N GLN A 59 -4.88 18.06 8.90
CA GLN A 59 -3.98 18.42 7.79
C GLN A 59 -4.46 19.65 7.00
N ALA A 60 -5.48 20.38 7.49
CA ALA A 60 -6.12 21.48 6.77
C ALA A 60 -5.11 22.52 6.22
N VAL A 61 -4.10 22.90 7.02
CA VAL A 61 -3.05 23.86 6.61
C VAL A 61 -2.23 23.35 5.40
N SER A 62 -1.93 22.04 5.38
CA SER A 62 -1.22 21.39 4.26
C SER A 62 -2.11 21.30 3.02
N ILE A 63 -3.40 20.95 3.18
CA ILE A 63 -4.37 20.90 2.08
C ILE A 63 -4.54 22.29 1.46
N ASP A 64 -4.64 23.33 2.28
CA ASP A 64 -4.70 24.73 1.82
C ASP A 64 -3.43 25.18 1.10
N ARG A 65 -2.26 24.71 1.54
CA ARG A 65 -1.01 24.97 0.82
C ARG A 65 -0.97 24.22 -0.51
N LEU A 66 -1.37 22.96 -0.56
CA LEU A 66 -1.49 22.17 -1.79
C LEU A 66 -2.46 22.85 -2.78
N ARG A 67 -3.60 23.34 -2.32
CA ARG A 67 -4.57 24.13 -3.11
C ARG A 67 -3.91 25.36 -3.74
N ARG A 68 -3.23 26.19 -2.94
CA ARG A 68 -2.49 27.36 -3.47
C ARG A 68 -1.34 27.00 -4.41
N LEU A 69 -0.69 25.85 -4.20
CA LEU A 69 0.42 25.39 -5.03
C LEU A 69 -0.03 24.72 -6.34
N SER A 70 -1.26 24.19 -6.38
CA SER A 70 -1.83 23.55 -7.58
C SER A 70 -2.18 24.54 -8.69
N GLY A 71 -2.33 25.84 -8.39
CA GLY A 71 -2.59 26.91 -9.36
C GLY A 71 -4.00 26.92 -9.98
N GLY A 72 -4.67 25.76 -10.03
CA GLY A 72 -6.01 25.60 -10.56
C GLY A 72 -7.11 26.26 -9.73
N SER A 73 -8.30 26.35 -10.32
CA SER A 73 -9.50 26.89 -9.66
C SER A 73 -9.98 26.00 -8.50
N ASP A 74 -10.73 26.56 -7.55
CA ASP A 74 -11.36 25.78 -6.47
C ASP A 74 -12.24 24.64 -7.01
N VAL A 75 -12.91 24.85 -8.16
CA VAL A 75 -13.72 23.83 -8.85
C VAL A 75 -12.85 22.66 -9.33
N GLN A 76 -11.70 22.95 -9.95
CA GLN A 76 -10.75 21.93 -10.41
C GLN A 76 -10.12 21.19 -9.22
N PHE A 77 -9.75 21.92 -8.16
CA PHE A 77 -9.23 21.32 -6.93
C PHE A 77 -10.25 20.35 -6.30
N ALA A 78 -11.51 20.77 -6.18
CA ALA A 78 -12.60 19.93 -5.70
C ALA A 78 -12.91 18.73 -6.61
N ALA A 79 -12.73 18.87 -7.93
CA ALA A 79 -13.04 17.81 -8.91
C ALA A 79 -11.99 16.70 -9.02
N VAL A 80 -10.68 17.01 -8.89
CA VAL A 80 -9.62 15.99 -9.09
C VAL A 80 -8.60 15.87 -7.96
N TYR A 81 -8.27 16.95 -7.23
CA TYR A 81 -7.27 16.90 -6.16
C TYR A 81 -7.89 16.41 -4.84
N ALA A 82 -8.99 17.02 -4.40
CA ALA A 82 -9.66 16.66 -3.15
C ALA A 82 -10.17 15.20 -3.10
N PRO A 83 -10.75 14.61 -4.18
CA PRO A 83 -11.16 13.21 -4.17
C PRO A 83 -9.96 12.26 -4.07
N LEU A 84 -8.82 12.59 -4.70
CA LEU A 84 -7.60 11.82 -4.56
C LEU A 84 -7.03 11.92 -3.12
N LEU A 85 -7.07 13.10 -2.49
CA LEU A 85 -6.67 13.26 -1.09
C LEU A 85 -7.54 12.43 -0.14
N ALA A 86 -8.86 12.48 -0.33
CA ALA A 86 -9.82 11.71 0.47
C ALA A 86 -9.60 10.21 0.32
N GLY A 87 -9.56 9.71 -0.93
CA GLY A 87 -9.26 8.31 -1.22
C GLY A 87 -7.87 7.90 -0.73
N PHE A 88 -6.88 8.79 -0.78
CA PHE A 88 -5.55 8.54 -0.25
C PHE A 88 -5.58 8.31 1.25
N ALA A 89 -6.12 9.28 2.01
CA ALA A 89 -6.23 9.26 3.45
C ALA A 89 -6.96 8.01 3.97
N GLU A 90 -8.14 7.67 3.42
CA GLU A 90 -8.95 6.53 3.90
C GLU A 90 -8.27 5.15 3.82
N TYR A 91 -7.15 5.05 3.11
CA TYR A 91 -6.46 3.78 2.83
C TYR A 91 -5.15 3.65 3.56
N VAL A 92 -4.41 4.74 3.71
CA VAL A 92 -3.24 4.78 4.59
C VAL A 92 -3.65 4.97 6.05
N GLN A 93 -4.85 5.53 6.32
CA GLN A 93 -5.36 5.83 7.66
C GLN A 93 -4.27 6.51 8.50
N GLN A 94 -4.02 6.01 9.72
CA GLN A 94 -2.88 6.38 10.56
C GLN A 94 -1.78 5.29 10.56
N VAL A 95 -1.52 4.64 9.42
CA VAL A 95 -0.33 3.78 9.27
C VAL A 95 0.93 4.68 9.39
N PRO A 96 1.93 4.32 10.22
CA PRO A 96 3.12 5.14 10.39
C PRO A 96 3.98 5.16 9.12
N ASP A 97 4.78 6.21 8.94
CA ASP A 97 5.82 6.20 7.92
C ASP A 97 6.96 5.24 8.31
N ALA A 98 7.49 4.51 7.32
CA ALA A 98 8.49 3.48 7.58
C ALA A 98 9.84 4.05 8.05
N GLY A 99 10.21 5.26 7.59
CA GLY A 99 11.45 5.95 7.92
C GLY A 99 11.32 6.96 9.08
N GLN A 100 10.12 7.51 9.31
CA GLN A 100 9.78 8.42 10.42
C GLN A 100 8.51 7.92 11.16
N PRO A 101 8.62 6.89 12.03
CA PRO A 101 7.46 6.24 12.66
C PRO A 101 6.66 7.14 13.62
N GLU A 102 7.20 8.30 14.00
CA GLU A 102 6.50 9.35 14.74
C GLU A 102 5.52 10.16 13.88
N ARG A 103 5.51 9.93 12.56
CA ARG A 103 4.62 10.54 11.58
C ARG A 103 3.80 9.47 10.87
N THR A 104 2.61 9.83 10.41
CA THR A 104 1.82 8.95 9.53
C THR A 104 2.33 9.01 8.10
N LEU A 105 2.13 7.92 7.34
CA LEU A 105 2.36 7.89 5.90
C LEU A 105 1.54 8.97 5.17
N LEU A 106 0.35 9.32 5.69
CA LEU A 106 -0.44 10.45 5.19
C LEU A 106 0.35 11.77 5.28
N GLN A 107 0.85 12.12 6.47
CA GLN A 107 1.62 13.35 6.69
C GLN A 107 2.90 13.39 5.85
N ALA A 108 3.65 12.28 5.79
CA ALA A 108 4.86 12.19 4.98
C ALA A 108 4.58 12.47 3.49
N ARG A 109 3.49 11.92 2.96
CA ARG A 109 3.11 12.06 1.54
C ARG A 109 2.49 13.41 1.20
N LEU A 110 1.72 14.01 2.11
CA LEU A 110 1.28 15.41 1.96
C LEU A 110 2.47 16.37 1.91
N HIS A 111 3.46 16.17 2.79
CA HIS A 111 4.68 16.99 2.79
C HIS A 111 5.53 16.80 1.51
N ALA A 112 5.64 15.58 1.00
CA ALA A 112 6.27 15.31 -0.30
C ALA A 112 5.54 16.03 -1.44
N ALA A 113 4.20 15.95 -1.48
CA ALA A 113 3.38 16.62 -2.49
C ALA A 113 3.51 18.16 -2.44
N GLU A 114 3.57 18.77 -1.25
CA GLU A 114 3.84 20.20 -1.10
C GLU A 114 5.19 20.59 -1.73
N ARG A 115 6.24 19.81 -1.44
CA ARG A 115 7.59 20.08 -1.95
C ARG A 115 7.68 19.90 -3.46
N THR A 116 7.07 18.83 -4.00
CA THR A 116 6.98 18.59 -5.44
C THR A 116 6.26 19.73 -6.16
N LEU A 117 5.11 20.19 -5.65
CA LEU A 117 4.39 21.31 -6.25
C LEU A 117 5.14 22.65 -6.10
N ALA A 118 5.83 22.88 -4.98
CA ALA A 118 6.68 24.05 -4.81
C ALA A 118 7.83 24.09 -5.83
N ARG A 119 8.49 22.94 -6.09
CA ARG A 119 9.52 22.83 -7.15
C ARG A 119 8.92 23.01 -8.55
N ARG A 120 7.76 22.42 -8.83
CA ARG A 120 7.04 22.54 -10.13
C ARG A 120 6.79 23.99 -10.55
N ARG A 121 6.55 24.92 -9.60
CA ARG A 121 6.36 26.35 -9.91
C ARG A 121 7.58 27.02 -10.58
N GLY A 122 8.79 26.47 -10.40
CA GLY A 122 10.01 26.96 -11.05
C GLY A 122 10.46 26.13 -12.26
N ALA A 123 9.69 25.11 -12.67
CA ALA A 123 10.05 24.19 -13.74
C ALA A 123 9.09 24.35 -14.94
N ILE A 124 9.66 24.38 -16.15
CA ILE A 124 8.91 24.27 -17.41
C ILE A 124 8.75 22.78 -17.72
N LEU A 125 7.52 22.34 -18.00
CA LEU A 125 7.21 20.97 -18.40
C LEU A 125 6.14 20.97 -19.51
N PRO A 126 6.29 20.16 -20.57
CA PRO A 126 7.48 19.36 -20.90
C PRO A 126 8.69 20.26 -21.26
N LEU A 127 9.92 19.74 -21.13
CA LEU A 127 11.13 20.47 -21.55
C LEU A 127 11.26 20.57 -23.09
N ASP A 128 10.80 19.54 -23.81
CA ASP A 128 10.94 19.40 -25.27
C ASP A 128 9.62 19.68 -26.01
N ALA A 129 8.91 20.75 -25.62
CA ALA A 129 7.59 21.08 -26.15
C ALA A 129 7.45 22.56 -26.49
N GLU A 130 6.72 22.84 -27.57
CA GLU A 130 6.38 24.20 -27.99
C GLU A 130 5.60 24.96 -26.90
N PRO A 131 5.72 26.31 -26.81
CA PRO A 131 5.09 27.11 -25.75
C PRO A 131 3.58 26.90 -25.60
N GLU A 132 2.86 26.72 -26.71
CA GLU A 132 1.43 26.44 -26.74
C GLU A 132 1.10 25.10 -26.08
N GLN A 133 1.94 24.08 -26.30
CA GLN A 133 1.79 22.75 -25.70
C GLN A 133 2.12 22.79 -24.21
N VAL A 134 3.19 23.49 -23.82
CA VAL A 134 3.55 23.73 -22.42
C VAL A 134 2.39 24.40 -21.67
N ALA A 135 1.80 25.45 -22.24
CA ALA A 135 0.65 26.12 -21.66
C ALA A 135 -0.59 25.21 -21.56
N ARG A 136 -0.88 24.43 -22.61
CA ARG A 136 -2.03 23.51 -22.67
C ARG A 136 -1.95 22.35 -21.67
N GLU A 137 -0.76 21.81 -21.44
CA GLU A 137 -0.52 20.69 -20.52
C GLU A 137 -0.19 21.13 -19.08
N ALA A 138 0.05 22.42 -18.82
CA ALA A 138 0.64 22.94 -17.58
C ALA A 138 -0.05 22.43 -16.30
N ASP A 139 -1.38 22.50 -16.26
CA ASP A 139 -2.21 22.07 -15.13
C ASP A 139 -2.18 20.56 -14.95
N LEU A 140 -2.22 19.79 -16.05
CA LEU A 140 -2.21 18.32 -15.99
C LEU A 140 -0.85 17.81 -15.50
N TRP A 141 0.26 18.43 -15.91
CA TRP A 141 1.59 18.15 -15.35
C TRP A 141 1.64 18.42 -13.84
N THR A 142 0.98 19.48 -13.39
CA THR A 142 0.88 19.84 -11.97
C THR A 142 0.08 18.79 -11.20
N TYR A 143 -1.05 18.31 -11.75
CA TYR A 143 -1.82 17.21 -11.18
C TYR A 143 -1.05 15.87 -11.17
N VAL A 144 -0.36 15.52 -12.27
CA VAL A 144 0.43 14.30 -12.40
C VAL A 144 1.53 14.23 -11.35
N LEU A 145 2.28 15.32 -11.15
CA LEU A 145 3.34 15.39 -10.15
C LEU A 145 2.78 15.31 -8.73
N PHE A 146 1.67 16.00 -8.45
CA PHE A 146 0.96 15.90 -7.17
C PHE A 146 0.54 14.45 -6.86
N ALA A 147 -0.14 13.79 -7.81
CA ALA A 147 -0.61 12.43 -7.63
C ALA A 147 0.55 11.42 -7.54
N ALA A 148 1.65 11.63 -8.28
CA ALA A 148 2.86 10.83 -8.16
C ALA A 148 3.55 10.95 -6.80
N ALA A 149 3.64 12.16 -6.23
CA ALA A 149 4.21 12.37 -4.90
C ALA A 149 3.44 11.60 -3.80
N LEU A 150 2.11 11.54 -3.92
CA LEU A 150 1.25 10.75 -3.03
C LEU A 150 1.37 9.23 -3.25
N LEU A 151 1.41 8.78 -4.50
CA LEU A 151 1.13 7.38 -4.85
C LEU A 151 2.35 6.53 -5.26
N ARG A 152 3.48 7.13 -5.65
CA ARG A 152 4.67 6.37 -6.11
C ARG A 152 5.24 5.52 -4.96
N GLU A 153 5.64 4.28 -5.25
CA GLU A 153 6.22 3.35 -4.27
C GLU A 153 5.28 3.08 -3.06
N LEU A 154 3.96 3.15 -3.24
CA LEU A 154 3.00 2.97 -2.15
C LEU A 154 3.03 1.54 -1.57
N ALA A 155 3.25 0.51 -2.40
CA ALA A 155 3.44 -0.85 -1.90
C ALA A 155 4.72 -0.95 -1.06
N THR A 156 5.83 -0.36 -1.51
CA THR A 156 7.10 -0.30 -0.78
C THR A 156 6.97 0.42 0.55
N ALA A 157 6.21 1.51 0.61
CA ALA A 157 5.94 2.26 1.84
C ALA A 157 5.07 1.47 2.85
N LEU A 158 4.19 0.59 2.35
CA LEU A 158 3.31 -0.25 3.18
C LEU A 158 3.91 -1.61 3.55
N ALA A 159 4.84 -2.16 2.76
CA ALA A 159 5.42 -3.48 2.98
C ALA A 159 6.08 -3.69 4.36
N PRO A 160 6.72 -2.69 5.01
CA PRO A 160 7.20 -2.80 6.38
C PRO A 160 6.12 -2.97 7.45
N TRP A 161 4.83 -2.98 7.09
CA TRP A 161 3.70 -2.99 8.01
C TRP A 161 2.76 -4.18 7.78
N ALA A 162 2.49 -4.93 8.85
CA ALA A 162 1.42 -5.91 8.92
C ALA A 162 0.19 -5.25 9.54
N ILE A 163 -0.90 -5.17 8.76
CA ILE A 163 -2.15 -4.52 9.17
C ILE A 163 -3.22 -5.60 9.37
N THR A 164 -3.63 -5.83 10.61
CA THR A 164 -4.74 -6.74 10.95
C THR A 164 -6.01 -5.94 11.11
N VAL A 165 -7.09 -6.38 10.47
CA VAL A 165 -8.38 -5.69 10.44
C VAL A 165 -9.36 -6.39 11.39
N TYR A 166 -10.22 -5.63 12.03
CA TYR A 166 -11.15 -6.10 13.05
C TYR A 166 -12.58 -5.63 12.78
N ALA A 167 -13.51 -6.57 12.99
CA ALA A 167 -14.94 -6.35 13.05
C ALA A 167 -15.39 -5.90 14.45
N PRO A 168 -16.68 -5.51 14.63
CA PRO A 168 -17.24 -5.23 15.94
C PRO A 168 -16.94 -6.33 16.96
N ARG A 169 -16.85 -5.97 18.24
CA ARG A 169 -16.45 -6.87 19.34
C ARG A 169 -15.01 -7.41 19.20
N GLN A 170 -14.14 -6.71 18.49
CA GLN A 170 -12.72 -7.05 18.29
C GLN A 170 -12.49 -8.42 17.62
N GLN A 171 -13.43 -8.88 16.78
CA GLN A 171 -13.26 -10.11 16.00
C GLN A 171 -12.25 -9.85 14.86
N PRO A 172 -11.14 -10.60 14.74
CA PRO A 172 -10.20 -10.41 13.65
C PRO A 172 -10.82 -10.87 12.32
N LEU A 173 -10.80 -9.99 11.31
CA LEU A 173 -11.11 -10.31 9.91
C LEU A 173 -9.88 -10.83 9.15
N GLY A 174 -8.71 -10.83 9.80
CA GLY A 174 -7.44 -11.27 9.24
C GLY A 174 -6.52 -10.11 8.85
N ARG A 175 -5.39 -10.45 8.22
CA ARG A 175 -4.43 -9.47 7.72
C ARG A 175 -4.87 -8.93 6.38
N TRP A 176 -4.86 -7.61 6.24
CA TRP A 176 -5.13 -6.95 4.96
C TRP A 176 -4.01 -7.24 3.95
N GLN A 177 -4.42 -7.55 2.72
CA GLN A 177 -3.55 -7.78 1.58
C GLN A 177 -3.97 -6.83 0.45
N PRO A 178 -3.11 -5.87 0.04
CA PRO A 178 -3.47 -4.86 -0.94
C PRO A 178 -3.96 -5.42 -2.29
N HIS A 179 -3.49 -6.60 -2.70
CA HIS A 179 -3.91 -7.23 -3.96
C HIS A 179 -5.30 -7.87 -3.89
N LEU A 180 -5.78 -8.30 -2.71
CA LEU A 180 -7.15 -8.81 -2.52
C LEU A 180 -8.15 -7.68 -2.26
N ALA A 181 -7.71 -6.59 -1.62
CA ALA A 181 -8.54 -5.42 -1.32
C ALA A 181 -7.84 -4.12 -1.76
N PRO A 182 -7.74 -3.87 -3.09
CA PRO A 182 -7.00 -2.73 -3.65
C PRO A 182 -7.68 -1.38 -3.39
N ARG A 183 -8.95 -1.37 -2.96
CA ARG A 183 -9.67 -0.18 -2.47
C ARG A 183 -9.35 0.18 -1.01
N GLY A 184 -8.60 -0.67 -0.30
CA GLY A 184 -8.15 -0.45 1.09
C GLY A 184 -8.95 -1.21 2.13
N PHE A 185 -8.33 -1.44 3.30
CA PHE A 185 -8.95 -2.18 4.38
C PHE A 185 -10.18 -1.48 4.98
N ALA A 186 -10.24 -0.15 4.92
CA ALA A 186 -11.42 0.62 5.35
C ALA A 186 -12.69 0.36 4.51
N LYS A 187 -12.57 -0.32 3.37
CA LYS A 187 -13.70 -0.73 2.52
C LYS A 187 -14.02 -2.23 2.62
N LEU A 188 -13.37 -2.97 3.53
CA LEU A 188 -13.70 -4.37 3.79
C LEU A 188 -15.06 -4.47 4.53
N PRO A 189 -15.92 -5.46 4.21
CA PRO A 189 -17.17 -5.68 4.92
C PRO A 189 -16.94 -5.82 6.43
N HIS A 190 -17.76 -5.12 7.22
CA HIS A 190 -17.74 -5.11 8.68
C HIS A 190 -16.45 -4.59 9.34
N ALA A 191 -15.48 -4.04 8.60
CA ALA A 191 -14.28 -3.46 9.21
C ALA A 191 -14.62 -2.20 10.02
N VAL A 192 -14.18 -2.14 11.28
CA VAL A 192 -14.38 -0.98 12.18
C VAL A 192 -13.10 -0.51 12.87
N ALA A 193 -12.12 -1.39 13.02
CA ALA A 193 -10.83 -1.07 13.63
C ALA A 193 -9.71 -1.85 12.95
N TYR A 194 -8.47 -1.43 13.19
CA TYR A 194 -7.28 -2.10 12.69
C TYR A 194 -6.13 -2.01 13.70
N GLN A 195 -5.14 -2.88 13.55
CA GLN A 195 -3.90 -2.87 14.32
C GLN A 195 -2.74 -2.88 13.33
N VAL A 196 -1.76 -2.00 13.54
CA VAL A 196 -0.52 -1.95 12.75
C VAL A 196 0.62 -2.51 13.57
N ARG A 197 1.43 -3.39 12.96
CA ARG A 197 2.69 -3.90 13.51
C ARG A 197 3.77 -3.84 12.43
N ARG A 198 5.04 -3.84 12.81
CA ARG A 198 6.12 -4.06 11.84
C ARG A 198 5.98 -5.48 11.24
N SER A 199 6.06 -5.57 9.92
CA SER A 199 6.19 -6.84 9.21
C SER A 199 7.63 -7.31 9.25
N GLY A 200 7.85 -8.60 9.47
CA GLY A 200 9.16 -9.26 9.30
C GLY A 200 9.30 -9.96 7.94
N GLU A 201 8.29 -9.88 7.08
CA GLU A 201 8.28 -10.53 5.77
C GLU A 201 8.98 -9.68 4.72
N THR A 202 9.69 -10.36 3.80
CA THR A 202 10.24 -9.75 2.60
C THR A 202 9.10 -9.16 1.75
N PRO A 203 9.21 -7.90 1.28
CA PRO A 203 8.27 -7.33 0.34
C PRO A 203 8.11 -8.20 -0.92
N GLY A 204 6.86 -8.42 -1.34
CA GLY A 204 6.56 -9.03 -2.64
C GLY A 204 6.82 -8.08 -3.82
N PRO A 205 6.48 -8.48 -5.05
CA PRO A 205 6.55 -7.60 -6.21
C PRO A 205 5.69 -6.34 -6.02
N ASP A 206 6.13 -5.21 -6.59
CA ASP A 206 5.49 -3.91 -6.37
C ASP A 206 4.07 -3.87 -6.97
N GLY A 207 3.07 -3.91 -6.07
CA GLY A 207 1.65 -3.80 -6.40
C GLY A 207 1.15 -2.37 -6.64
N THR A 208 2.01 -1.35 -6.57
CA THR A 208 1.64 0.06 -6.65
C THR A 208 0.71 0.39 -7.84
N PRO A 209 0.95 -0.09 -9.09
CA PRO A 209 0.05 0.18 -10.21
C PRO A 209 -1.41 -0.27 -9.99
N LEU A 210 -1.64 -1.42 -9.35
CA LEU A 210 -2.99 -1.91 -9.02
C LEU A 210 -3.68 -1.02 -7.98
N MET A 211 -2.89 -0.57 -6.99
CA MET A 211 -3.37 0.29 -5.91
C MET A 211 -3.75 1.67 -6.46
N ILE A 212 -2.98 2.20 -7.42
CA ILE A 212 -3.25 3.45 -8.15
C ILE A 212 -4.51 3.35 -9.02
N GLY A 213 -4.65 2.27 -9.79
CA GLY A 213 -5.82 2.04 -10.63
C GLY A 213 -7.15 2.12 -9.87
N ALA A 214 -7.16 1.60 -8.63
CA ALA A 214 -8.32 1.62 -7.75
C ALA A 214 -8.61 2.97 -7.06
N ARG A 215 -7.84 4.04 -7.36
CA ARG A 215 -7.81 5.30 -6.58
C ARG A 215 -8.01 6.59 -7.34
N LEU A 216 -7.59 6.65 -8.61
CA LEU A 216 -7.75 7.90 -9.35
C LEU A 216 -9.24 8.21 -9.54
N PRO A 217 -9.68 9.45 -9.27
CA PRO A 217 -11.05 9.84 -9.55
C PRO A 217 -11.30 9.81 -11.07
N GLU A 218 -12.54 9.51 -11.46
CA GLU A 218 -12.93 9.39 -12.87
C GLU A 218 -12.63 10.67 -13.67
N ALA A 219 -12.84 11.84 -13.07
CA ALA A 219 -12.48 13.13 -13.66
C ALA A 219 -10.97 13.25 -13.97
N ALA A 220 -10.09 12.64 -13.18
CA ALA A 220 -8.65 12.62 -13.46
C ALA A 220 -8.29 11.64 -14.58
N TRP A 221 -8.95 10.48 -14.68
CA TRP A 221 -8.78 9.57 -15.82
C TRP A 221 -9.22 10.24 -17.13
N ASN A 222 -10.39 10.88 -17.12
CA ASN A 222 -10.91 11.64 -18.25
C ASN A 222 -10.02 12.83 -18.65
N TRP A 223 -9.23 13.37 -17.72
CA TRP A 223 -8.25 14.43 -18.00
C TRP A 223 -6.94 13.86 -18.57
N LEU A 224 -6.41 12.78 -17.98
CA LEU A 224 -5.23 12.07 -18.47
C LEU A 224 -5.40 11.56 -19.91
N TRP A 225 -6.54 10.94 -20.23
CA TRP A 225 -6.80 10.38 -21.57
C TRP A 225 -6.89 11.44 -22.68
N ARG A 226 -7.13 12.72 -22.35
CA ARG A 226 -7.10 13.81 -23.33
C ARG A 226 -5.68 14.16 -23.79
N GLU A 227 -4.66 13.79 -23.02
CA GLU A 227 -3.26 14.17 -23.25
C GLU A 227 -2.34 12.95 -23.32
N PRO A 228 -2.25 12.26 -24.48
CA PRO A 228 -1.50 11.01 -24.62
C PRO A 228 -0.02 11.11 -24.22
N ARG A 229 0.62 12.27 -24.42
CA ARG A 229 2.02 12.51 -24.00
C ARG A 229 2.16 12.50 -22.48
N VAL A 230 1.26 13.18 -21.78
CA VAL A 230 1.27 13.26 -20.32
C VAL A 230 0.82 11.93 -19.71
N PHE A 231 -0.11 11.22 -20.35
CA PHE A 231 -0.49 9.85 -19.96
C PHE A 231 0.66 8.85 -20.09
N ALA A 232 1.46 8.90 -21.16
CA ALA A 232 2.65 8.05 -21.30
C ALA A 232 3.68 8.34 -20.20
N ALA A 233 3.94 9.62 -19.91
CA ALA A 233 4.82 10.00 -18.80
C ALA A 233 4.27 9.54 -17.44
N TRP A 234 2.96 9.68 -17.21
CA TRP A 234 2.26 9.16 -16.03
C TRP A 234 2.47 7.66 -15.84
N GLN A 235 2.37 6.84 -16.89
CA GLN A 235 2.65 5.40 -16.81
C GLN A 235 4.11 5.13 -16.38
N HIS A 236 5.08 5.84 -16.93
CA HIS A 236 6.48 5.69 -16.56
C HIS A 236 6.79 6.04 -15.09
N LEU A 237 6.00 6.91 -14.44
CA LEU A 237 6.17 7.26 -13.02
C LEU A 237 5.89 6.10 -12.04
N PHE A 238 5.20 5.05 -12.47
CA PHE A 238 4.79 3.92 -11.61
C PHE A 238 5.22 2.54 -12.10
N HIS A 239 5.80 2.45 -13.30
CA HIS A 239 6.33 1.20 -13.88
C HIS A 239 7.87 1.14 -13.88
N GLY A 240 8.56 2.05 -13.18
CA GLY A 240 10.01 2.05 -13.06
C GLY A 240 10.54 3.35 -12.46
N ARG A 241 11.81 3.66 -12.76
CA ARG A 241 12.41 4.95 -12.41
C ARG A 241 11.72 6.08 -13.19
N PRO A 242 11.36 7.22 -12.56
CA PRO A 242 10.82 8.38 -13.28
C PRO A 242 11.79 8.85 -14.38
N ARG A 243 11.25 9.53 -15.39
CA ARG A 243 12.08 10.22 -16.39
C ARG A 243 13.05 11.20 -15.71
N PRO A 244 14.27 11.42 -16.24
CA PRO A 244 15.29 12.25 -15.60
C PRO A 244 14.86 13.70 -15.31
N ASP A 245 13.95 14.26 -16.12
CA ASP A 245 13.36 15.59 -15.96
C ASP A 245 12.34 15.67 -14.81
N LEU A 246 11.75 14.55 -14.40
CA LEU A 246 10.77 14.47 -13.32
C LEU A 246 11.39 14.01 -11.98
N ASP A 247 12.53 13.31 -12.01
CA ASP A 247 13.27 12.85 -10.83
C ASP A 247 13.58 13.98 -9.82
N PRO A 248 14.14 15.16 -10.20
CA PRO A 248 14.41 16.24 -9.23
C PRO A 248 13.15 16.86 -8.63
N LEU A 249 12.01 16.80 -9.32
CA LEU A 249 10.73 17.30 -8.82
C LEU A 249 10.10 16.34 -7.80
N LEU A 250 10.37 15.04 -7.94
CA LEU A 250 9.84 13.95 -7.11
C LEU A 250 10.85 13.39 -6.11
N ALA A 251 12.04 13.97 -6.00
CA ALA A 251 13.03 13.61 -4.98
C ALA A 251 12.49 13.93 -3.57
N PRO A 252 12.71 13.06 -2.56
CA PRO A 252 12.18 13.22 -1.20
C PRO A 252 12.75 14.43 -0.45
#